data_AF-A0A952PQ55-F1
#
_entry.id   AF-A0A952PQ55-F1
#
_cell.length_a   1.000
_cell.length_b   1.000
_cell.length_c   1.000
_cell.angle_alpha   90.00
_cell.angle_beta   90.00
_cell.angle_gamma   90.00
#
_symmetry.space_group_name_H-M   'P 1'
#
loop_
_entity.id
_entity.type
_entity.pdbx_description
1 polymer ?
#
loop_
_entity_poly.entity_id
_entity_poly.type
_entity_poly.pdbx_seq_one_letter_code
_entity_poly.pdbx_strand_id
1 'polypeptide(L)'
;MLLSRPSYSCTKPSTAVALVARSRQVVAVSPVACSLRASGGALFARPRRVAVAAFVMACLLHSLPVSADVGWSSSGTMAAAGFGADQSGSSSDSNLSNGSNSSSASSGPGTMRGSAQGFEFGAPASIESNKAPASPYGFSAQFDSMSSQDLLASGLDFAQRGFLEEAIMRFKVVLERDPNNLSARNNIAVCHKRRGETDQAIEHLKKAVALRPDQAELYNNLATAYLAAGQFDNALNASYKALHLRPVFAAAQYNLGHLLALRGDHENAVTAFQGAIKANPGDSLYHRDLGDSLRALARHEEALVEYETAIREGDKSSEAKFRVAKTYEALNRLDEARTTLNELVDAHPRDTDYLNALGVVLWKSHHLAESVFVLEKALKIEPNFYRARNNLGIALYDLKRYDEAIEVWRQALLIKPDYAPAHYNLATAMLRVGLTQQAADAFRRCVDVNPDDALAHNNLGLALMSLGESDEAIEEWRSAIKLNPDLAQAYINIGKALHARGSAKPLDFDSVARPDS
;
A
#
# COMPACT_ATOMS: atom_id res chain seq x y z
N MET A 1 60.26 -4.82 -30.38
CA MET A 1 60.59 -6.21 -30.01
C MET A 1 60.98 -6.25 -28.54
N LEU A 2 60.49 -7.24 -27.77
CA LEU A 2 61.01 -7.75 -26.48
C LEU A 2 61.07 -6.73 -25.30
N LEU A 3 60.20 -6.83 -24.28
CA LEU A 3 60.35 -7.58 -23.00
C LEU A 3 61.47 -7.00 -22.09
N SER A 4 61.34 -6.83 -20.76
CA SER A 4 60.39 -7.36 -19.75
C SER A 4 60.44 -6.58 -18.39
N ARG A 5 59.44 -6.77 -17.51
CA ARG A 5 59.44 -6.47 -16.03
C ARG A 5 59.71 -7.80 -15.24
N PRO A 6 59.70 -7.94 -13.87
CA PRO A 6 59.37 -7.01 -12.74
C PRO A 6 60.26 -7.14 -11.46
N SER A 7 59.84 -6.50 -10.32
CA SER A 7 59.84 -6.99 -8.90
C SER A 7 60.53 -6.12 -7.81
N TYR A 8 59.99 -6.23 -6.57
CA TYR A 8 60.48 -5.80 -5.22
C TYR A 8 60.40 -4.30 -4.82
N SER A 9 60.31 -3.91 -3.53
CA SER A 9 59.50 -4.37 -2.36
C SER A 9 59.77 -3.49 -1.10
N CYS A 10 58.85 -3.51 -0.12
CA CYS A 10 59.05 -3.20 1.32
C CYS A 10 59.27 -1.75 1.81
N THR A 11 58.46 -1.34 2.80
CA THR A 11 58.94 -1.08 4.18
C THR A 11 57.78 -1.05 5.21
N LYS A 12 58.05 -1.58 6.41
CA LYS A 12 57.37 -1.35 7.70
C LYS A 12 58.49 -1.11 8.74
N PRO A 13 58.20 -0.60 9.95
CA PRO A 13 58.13 -1.53 11.11
C PRO A 13 57.07 -1.13 12.19
N SER A 14 56.44 -2.11 12.88
CA SER A 14 56.55 -2.40 14.36
C SER A 14 55.64 -1.55 15.27
N THR A 15 54.98 -1.99 16.37
CA THR A 15 54.84 -3.26 17.16
C THR A 15 53.73 -3.03 18.24
N ALA A 16 53.12 -3.99 18.98
CA ALA A 16 53.12 -5.47 18.99
C ALA A 16 51.84 -6.06 19.66
N VAL A 17 51.32 -7.15 19.08
CA VAL A 17 50.92 -8.45 19.71
C VAL A 17 50.38 -8.50 21.16
N ALA A 18 49.15 -9.02 21.30
CA ALA A 18 48.81 -10.12 22.25
C ALA A 18 47.60 -10.92 21.72
N LEU A 19 47.63 -12.25 21.83
CA LEU A 19 46.62 -13.21 21.35
C LEU A 19 46.34 -14.25 22.47
N VAL A 20 45.44 -15.22 22.24
CA VAL A 20 45.05 -16.38 23.10
C VAL A 20 43.77 -16.14 23.94
N ALA A 21 42.80 -17.06 24.10
CA ALA A 21 42.31 -18.18 23.27
C ALA A 21 40.93 -18.67 23.80
N ARG A 22 40.26 -19.57 23.07
CA ARG A 22 38.94 -20.16 23.39
C ARG A 22 38.98 -21.11 24.62
N SER A 23 37.88 -21.25 25.38
CA SER A 23 36.90 -22.37 25.20
C SER A 23 36.04 -22.77 26.44
N ARG A 24 34.86 -23.36 26.14
CA ARG A 24 34.04 -24.34 26.91
C ARG A 24 33.24 -23.94 28.19
N GLN A 25 31.92 -23.75 27.98
CA GLN A 25 30.78 -24.68 28.29
C GLN A 25 30.51 -25.22 29.73
N VAL A 26 29.21 -25.34 30.05
CA VAL A 26 28.55 -26.02 31.22
C VAL A 26 28.63 -25.18 32.52
N VAL A 27 27.54 -24.88 33.25
CA VAL A 27 26.64 -25.77 34.02
C VAL A 27 25.17 -25.31 34.00
N ALA A 28 24.25 -26.28 33.97
CA ALA A 28 22.82 -26.08 34.26
C ALA A 28 22.50 -26.47 35.72
N VAL A 29 21.60 -25.75 36.37
CA VAL A 29 21.02 -26.16 37.68
C VAL A 29 19.51 -25.95 37.65
N SER A 30 18.76 -27.04 37.78
CA SER A 30 17.34 -27.03 38.18
C SER A 30 17.24 -27.29 39.69
N PRO A 31 16.22 -26.77 40.38
CA PRO A 31 15.73 -27.36 41.61
C PRO A 31 14.55 -28.31 41.33
N VAL A 32 14.63 -29.46 41.98
CA VAL A 32 13.65 -30.56 42.02
C VAL A 32 12.28 -30.11 42.54
N ALA A 33 11.22 -30.74 42.03
CA ALA A 33 9.85 -30.56 42.51
C ALA A 33 9.64 -31.12 43.93
N CYS A 34 8.87 -30.42 44.75
CA CYS A 34 8.26 -31.01 45.96
C CYS A 34 6.74 -31.12 45.75
N SER A 35 6.21 -32.32 45.97
CA SER A 35 4.80 -32.65 45.74
C SER A 35 3.94 -32.39 46.97
N LEU A 36 2.78 -31.74 46.79
CA LEU A 36 1.66 -31.84 47.73
C LEU A 36 0.32 -31.81 46.97
N ARG A 37 -0.58 -32.74 47.33
CA ARG A 37 -1.90 -32.95 46.72
C ARG A 37 -2.96 -32.02 47.33
N ALA A 38 -3.75 -31.36 46.48
CA ALA A 38 -5.18 -31.08 46.66
C ALA A 38 -5.74 -30.57 45.31
N SER A 39 -6.31 -31.40 44.44
CA SER A 39 -7.72 -31.86 44.43
C SER A 39 -8.77 -30.77 44.13
N GLY A 40 -9.22 -30.72 42.87
CA GLY A 40 -10.57 -30.25 42.50
C GLY A 40 -10.68 -28.90 41.77
N GLY A 41 -11.47 -28.87 40.69
CA GLY A 41 -11.95 -27.64 40.03
C GLY A 41 -11.38 -27.40 38.63
N ALA A 42 -12.15 -27.76 37.60
CA ALA A 42 -11.80 -27.49 36.21
C ALA A 42 -12.25 -26.09 35.76
N LEU A 43 -11.49 -25.46 34.85
CA LEU A 43 -11.99 -24.61 33.77
C LEU A 43 -10.87 -24.33 32.75
N PHE A 44 -11.12 -24.58 31.46
CA PHE A 44 -10.13 -24.40 30.39
C PHE A 44 -9.96 -22.92 30.03
N ALA A 45 -8.75 -22.38 30.20
CA ALA A 45 -8.36 -21.08 29.64
C ALA A 45 -7.65 -21.26 28.28
N ARG A 46 -8.09 -20.52 27.25
CA ARG A 46 -7.39 -20.42 25.96
C ARG A 46 -6.21 -19.45 26.06
N PRO A 47 -5.10 -19.65 25.32
CA PRO A 47 -4.01 -18.69 25.30
C PRO A 47 -4.44 -17.38 24.60
N ARG A 48 -4.12 -16.24 25.22
CA ARG A 48 -4.35 -14.91 24.65
C ARG A 48 -3.40 -14.66 23.48
N ARG A 49 -3.90 -14.12 22.37
CA ARG A 49 -3.07 -13.49 21.34
C ARG A 49 -2.48 -12.19 21.92
N VAL A 50 -1.18 -11.99 21.74
CA VAL A 50 -0.53 -10.70 22.03
C VAL A 50 -0.81 -9.80 20.84
N ALA A 51 -1.58 -8.74 21.04
CA ALA A 51 -1.73 -7.65 20.07
C ALA A 51 -0.63 -6.62 20.33
N VAL A 52 0.21 -6.35 19.33
CA VAL A 52 1.19 -5.27 19.38
C VAL A 52 0.46 -3.99 18.95
N ALA A 53 0.05 -3.18 19.92
CA ALA A 53 -0.43 -1.83 19.67
C ALA A 53 0.76 -0.85 19.66
N ALA A 54 0.92 -0.10 18.58
CA ALA A 54 1.98 0.88 18.45
C ALA A 54 1.73 2.09 19.37
N PHE A 55 2.66 2.33 20.30
CA PHE A 55 2.66 3.48 21.20
C PHE A 55 3.31 4.69 20.52
N VAL A 56 2.62 5.83 20.47
CA VAL A 56 3.25 7.15 20.35
C VAL A 56 2.53 8.14 21.26
N MET A 57 3.13 8.42 22.41
CA MET A 57 2.91 9.66 23.16
C MET A 57 4.21 10.01 23.91
N ALA A 58 4.45 11.31 24.08
CA ALA A 58 5.79 11.86 24.29
C ALA A 58 6.34 11.72 25.72
N CYS A 59 7.65 11.94 25.86
CA CYS A 59 8.28 12.27 27.14
C CYS A 59 9.22 13.48 26.97
N LEU A 60 8.75 14.65 27.41
CA LEU A 60 9.59 15.78 27.77
C LEU A 60 10.13 15.56 29.19
N LEU A 61 11.45 15.71 29.39
CA LEU A 61 12.02 16.03 30.69
C LEU A 61 13.10 17.11 30.53
N HIS A 62 13.03 18.13 31.39
CA HIS A 62 13.81 19.36 31.36
C HIS A 62 15.23 19.21 31.92
N SER A 63 16.17 20.03 31.43
CA SER A 63 17.04 20.86 32.29
C SER A 63 17.91 21.90 31.53
N LEU A 64 17.41 23.16 31.47
CA LEU A 64 18.05 24.48 31.68
C LEU A 64 19.46 24.87 31.10
N PRO A 65 19.78 26.18 30.98
CA PRO A 65 20.59 26.70 29.85
C PRO A 65 22.02 27.17 30.19
N VAL A 66 22.79 27.48 29.14
CA VAL A 66 23.99 28.35 29.19
C VAL A 66 23.98 29.34 28.01
N SER A 67 24.32 30.59 28.29
CA SER A 67 24.37 31.74 27.38
C SER A 67 25.75 31.96 26.73
N ALA A 68 25.80 32.50 25.51
CA ALA A 68 26.77 33.55 25.09
C ALA A 68 26.47 34.11 23.68
N ASP A 69 26.88 35.37 23.45
CA ASP A 69 26.62 36.20 22.26
C ASP A 69 27.48 35.91 21.01
N VAL A 70 27.18 36.74 20.00
CA VAL A 70 27.92 37.22 18.80
C VAL A 70 27.22 36.73 17.52
N GLY A 71 26.56 37.56 16.68
CA GLY A 71 26.65 39.00 16.48
C GLY A 71 27.28 39.30 15.13
N TRP A 72 26.51 39.83 14.17
CA TRP A 72 26.87 40.97 13.30
C TRP A 72 25.78 41.27 12.26
N SER A 73 25.64 42.56 11.96
CA SER A 73 24.71 43.14 11.00
C SER A 73 25.41 43.46 9.68
N SER A 74 24.68 43.44 8.56
CA SER A 74 24.75 44.54 7.59
C SER A 74 23.50 44.65 6.72
N SER A 75 23.18 45.89 6.37
CA SER A 75 21.94 46.33 5.70
C SER A 75 22.11 46.41 4.17
N GLY A 76 21.00 46.37 3.44
CA GLY A 76 21.00 46.48 1.97
C GLY A 76 19.65 46.89 1.37
N THR A 77 19.16 48.09 1.72
CA THR A 77 18.07 48.78 0.99
C THR A 77 18.53 49.15 -0.43
N MET A 78 17.71 49.25 -1.49
CA MET A 78 16.46 50.02 -1.64
C MET A 78 15.67 49.58 -2.90
N ALA A 79 14.34 49.86 -2.90
CA ALA A 79 13.46 50.45 -3.94
C ALA A 79 13.76 50.33 -5.46
N ALA A 80 12.81 50.51 -6.40
CA ALA A 80 11.34 50.41 -6.48
C ALA A 80 10.89 50.80 -7.93
N ALA A 81 9.67 50.43 -8.34
CA ALA A 81 8.99 50.84 -9.61
C ALA A 81 9.65 50.37 -10.94
N GLY A 82 8.92 50.22 -12.06
CA GLY A 82 7.47 50.29 -12.29
C GLY A 82 7.14 50.48 -13.78
N PHE A 83 5.95 50.03 -14.23
CA PHE A 83 5.42 50.09 -15.62
C PHE A 83 6.19 49.27 -16.69
N GLY A 84 5.55 48.75 -17.77
CA GLY A 84 4.12 48.64 -18.07
C GLY A 84 3.84 48.27 -19.54
N ALA A 85 2.72 47.56 -19.77
CA ALA A 85 1.95 47.38 -21.02
C ALA A 85 2.56 46.68 -22.27
N ASP A 86 1.76 45.73 -22.80
CA ASP A 86 1.46 45.37 -24.21
C ASP A 86 2.60 45.22 -25.24
N GLN A 87 2.63 44.17 -26.08
CA GLN A 87 1.57 43.84 -27.05
C GLN A 87 1.52 42.37 -27.50
N SER A 88 0.39 42.05 -28.16
CA SER A 88 0.07 40.83 -28.89
C SER A 88 1.08 40.42 -29.98
N GLY A 89 1.27 39.11 -30.16
CA GLY A 89 1.97 38.54 -31.32
C GLY A 89 1.52 37.11 -31.61
N SER A 90 0.56 36.94 -32.51
CA SER A 90 0.12 35.63 -33.00
C SER A 90 1.02 35.11 -34.12
N SER A 91 1.49 33.87 -34.02
CA SER A 91 1.92 33.10 -35.19
C SER A 91 1.75 31.60 -34.91
N SER A 92 0.89 30.97 -35.70
CA SER A 92 0.94 29.54 -35.96
C SER A 92 2.33 29.15 -36.49
N ASP A 93 2.84 27.99 -36.08
CA ASP A 93 3.46 27.10 -37.06
C ASP A 93 3.36 25.63 -36.62
N SER A 94 2.82 24.83 -37.52
CA SER A 94 2.81 23.37 -37.43
C SER A 94 4.17 22.83 -37.87
N ASN A 95 4.76 21.92 -37.09
CA ASN A 95 5.73 20.99 -37.66
C ASN A 95 5.61 19.59 -37.04
N LEU A 96 5.22 18.65 -37.89
CA LEU A 96 5.31 17.21 -37.66
C LEU A 96 6.78 16.79 -37.74
N SER A 97 7.28 16.07 -36.73
CA SER A 97 8.48 15.26 -36.88
C SER A 97 8.26 13.88 -36.26
N ASN A 98 8.20 12.87 -37.14
CA ASN A 98 8.20 11.46 -36.73
C ASN A 98 9.54 11.13 -36.07
N GLY A 99 9.49 10.64 -34.84
CA GLY A 99 10.64 10.21 -34.04
C GLY A 99 10.49 8.77 -33.56
N SER A 100 10.27 7.83 -34.48
CA SER A 100 10.22 6.41 -34.16
C SER A 100 11.57 5.90 -33.65
N ASN A 101 11.64 5.39 -32.41
CA ASN A 101 12.76 4.60 -31.95
C ASN A 101 12.28 3.40 -31.12
N SER A 102 12.08 2.30 -31.82
CA SER A 102 11.93 0.96 -31.25
C SER A 102 13.26 0.48 -30.66
N SER A 103 13.26 0.03 -29.40
CA SER A 103 14.36 -0.79 -28.87
C SER A 103 13.89 -2.23 -28.71
N SER A 104 14.36 -3.08 -29.61
CA SER A 104 14.08 -4.51 -29.65
C SER A 104 14.93 -5.27 -28.63
N ALA A 105 14.30 -5.99 -27.70
CA ALA A 105 14.93 -7.08 -26.96
C ALA A 105 14.58 -8.41 -27.63
N SER A 106 15.59 -9.17 -28.01
CA SER A 106 15.47 -10.38 -28.81
C SER A 106 15.01 -11.59 -27.99
N SER A 107 14.03 -12.33 -28.52
CA SER A 107 13.85 -13.76 -28.21
C SER A 107 13.81 -14.53 -29.54
N GLY A 108 14.63 -15.58 -29.64
CA GLY A 108 14.80 -16.36 -30.87
C GLY A 108 13.63 -17.32 -31.14
N PRO A 109 13.53 -17.87 -32.37
CA PRO A 109 12.40 -18.71 -32.75
C PRO A 109 12.46 -20.09 -32.08
N GLY A 110 11.71 -20.25 -30.99
CA GLY A 110 11.45 -21.55 -30.38
C GLY A 110 10.56 -22.42 -31.28
N THR A 111 11.02 -23.62 -31.63
CA THR A 111 10.30 -24.57 -32.49
C THR A 111 8.95 -24.96 -31.90
N MET A 112 7.85 -24.72 -32.64
CA MET A 112 6.53 -25.24 -32.27
C MET A 112 6.51 -26.78 -32.31
N ARG A 113 6.41 -27.38 -31.12
CA ARG A 113 5.76 -28.69 -30.91
C ARG A 113 4.53 -28.44 -30.04
N GLY A 114 3.41 -29.11 -30.35
CA GLY A 114 2.11 -28.82 -29.75
C GLY A 114 2.01 -29.14 -28.25
N SER A 115 2.39 -28.17 -27.41
CA SER A 115 1.99 -28.09 -26.00
C SER A 115 0.63 -27.38 -25.89
N ALA A 116 -0.15 -27.72 -24.87
CA ALA A 116 -1.43 -27.06 -24.55
C ALA A 116 -1.25 -25.69 -23.86
N GLN A 117 -0.11 -25.03 -24.05
CA GLN A 117 0.21 -23.74 -23.46
C GLN A 117 -0.58 -22.63 -24.18
N GLY A 118 -1.66 -22.18 -23.54
CA GLY A 118 -2.29 -20.91 -23.90
C GLY A 118 -1.42 -19.72 -23.48
N PHE A 119 -1.76 -18.53 -23.99
CA PHE A 119 -1.11 -17.30 -23.55
C PHE A 119 -1.56 -16.95 -22.12
N GLU A 120 -0.67 -17.12 -21.16
CA GLU A 120 -0.83 -16.62 -19.79
C GLU A 120 -0.44 -15.14 -19.73
N PHE A 121 -1.40 -14.28 -19.35
CA PHE A 121 -1.17 -12.91 -18.89
C PHE A 121 -2.02 -12.66 -17.64
N GLY A 122 -1.52 -11.77 -16.77
CA GLY A 122 -2.08 -11.48 -15.45
C GLY A 122 -3.43 -10.76 -15.43
N ALA A 123 -3.70 -10.08 -14.31
CA ALA A 123 -4.97 -9.44 -13.97
C ALA A 123 -5.58 -8.57 -15.09
N PRO A 124 -6.93 -8.46 -15.16
CA PRO A 124 -7.61 -7.85 -16.30
C PRO A 124 -7.33 -6.34 -16.39
N ALA A 125 -6.54 -5.94 -17.39
CA ALA A 125 -6.59 -4.58 -17.89
C ALA A 125 -7.96 -4.34 -18.57
N SER A 126 -8.64 -3.26 -18.21
CA SER A 126 -9.82 -2.77 -18.92
C SER A 126 -9.42 -2.32 -20.32
N ILE A 127 -9.78 -3.10 -21.35
CA ILE A 127 -9.47 -2.82 -22.74
C ILE A 127 -10.77 -2.51 -23.48
N GLU A 128 -10.86 -1.30 -24.04
CA GLU A 128 -11.93 -0.92 -24.96
C GLU A 128 -11.89 -1.83 -26.21
N SER A 129 -13.06 -2.16 -26.76
CA SER A 129 -13.18 -3.10 -27.87
C SER A 129 -12.60 -2.53 -29.17
N ASN A 130 -11.32 -2.82 -29.46
CA ASN A 130 -10.74 -2.61 -30.78
C ASN A 130 -11.48 -3.47 -31.82
N LYS A 131 -12.21 -2.84 -32.74
CA LYS A 131 -12.79 -3.52 -33.91
C LYS A 131 -11.70 -3.75 -34.95
N ALA A 132 -11.56 -4.97 -35.46
CA ALA A 132 -10.67 -5.22 -36.60
C ALA A 132 -11.18 -4.52 -37.88
N PRO A 133 -10.31 -4.26 -38.88
CA PRO A 133 -10.75 -3.84 -40.20
C PRO A 133 -11.76 -4.84 -40.78
N ALA A 134 -12.89 -4.33 -41.27
CA ALA A 134 -14.02 -5.14 -41.69
C ALA A 134 -13.68 -6.12 -42.83
N SER A 135 -14.18 -7.35 -42.73
CA SER A 135 -14.12 -8.34 -43.82
C SER A 135 -15.53 -8.69 -44.31
N PRO A 136 -15.80 -8.66 -45.63
CA PRO A 136 -17.18 -8.64 -46.14
C PRO A 136 -17.77 -10.02 -46.49
N TYR A 137 -17.25 -11.14 -45.97
CA TYR A 137 -17.66 -12.50 -46.37
C TYR A 137 -18.07 -13.40 -45.20
N GLY A 138 -18.83 -14.46 -45.52
CA GLY A 138 -19.52 -15.31 -44.56
C GLY A 138 -18.63 -16.18 -43.65
N PHE A 139 -19.15 -16.43 -42.44
CA PHE A 139 -18.46 -16.90 -41.24
C PHE A 139 -17.45 -18.07 -41.41
N SER A 140 -17.80 -19.14 -42.14
CA SER A 140 -16.93 -20.31 -42.32
C SER A 140 -16.09 -20.24 -43.60
N ALA A 141 -16.69 -19.83 -44.72
CA ALA A 141 -16.08 -19.86 -46.05
C ALA A 141 -14.79 -19.04 -46.17
N GLN A 142 -14.61 -18.03 -45.31
CA GLN A 142 -13.38 -17.23 -45.25
C GLN A 142 -12.15 -18.03 -44.74
N PHE A 143 -12.36 -19.16 -44.06
CA PHE A 143 -11.30 -19.94 -43.39
C PHE A 143 -11.07 -21.33 -43.98
N ASP A 144 -11.83 -21.72 -45.02
CA ASP A 144 -11.77 -23.05 -45.65
C ASP A 144 -10.40 -23.38 -46.25
N SER A 145 -9.64 -22.36 -46.71
CA SER A 145 -8.29 -22.52 -47.27
C SER A 145 -7.17 -22.55 -46.24
N MET A 146 -7.43 -22.21 -44.96
CA MET A 146 -6.42 -22.21 -43.90
C MET A 146 -6.40 -23.54 -43.15
N SER A 147 -5.22 -24.03 -42.76
CA SER A 147 -5.14 -25.22 -41.89
C SER A 147 -5.58 -24.88 -40.46
N SER A 148 -5.95 -25.90 -39.67
CA SER A 148 -6.28 -25.71 -38.25
C SER A 148 -5.08 -25.18 -37.43
N GLN A 149 -3.85 -25.44 -37.88
CA GLN A 149 -2.63 -24.91 -37.26
C GLN A 149 -2.44 -23.42 -37.58
N ASP A 150 -2.69 -23.00 -38.82
CA ASP A 150 -2.63 -21.58 -39.21
C ASP A 150 -3.74 -20.76 -38.54
N LEU A 151 -4.93 -21.35 -38.37
CA LEU A 151 -6.03 -20.72 -37.63
C LEU A 151 -5.72 -20.58 -36.14
N LEU A 152 -5.05 -21.55 -35.51
CA LEU A 152 -4.53 -21.43 -34.14
C LEU A 152 -3.50 -20.30 -34.04
N ALA A 153 -2.49 -20.29 -34.92
CA ALA A 153 -1.44 -19.26 -34.91
C ALA A 153 -2.00 -17.85 -35.16
N SER A 154 -2.89 -17.70 -36.16
CA SER A 154 -3.56 -16.44 -36.46
C SER A 154 -4.49 -16.01 -35.33
N GLY A 155 -5.24 -16.92 -34.71
CA GLY A 155 -6.10 -16.60 -33.57
C GLY A 155 -5.30 -16.07 -32.38
N LEU A 156 -4.11 -16.62 -32.13
CA LEU A 156 -3.20 -16.16 -31.09
C LEU A 156 -2.66 -14.75 -31.37
N ASP A 157 -2.26 -14.45 -32.60
CA ASP A 157 -1.83 -13.10 -33.02
C ASP A 157 -2.95 -12.06 -32.87
N PHE A 158 -4.18 -12.37 -33.30
CA PHE A 158 -5.34 -11.50 -33.10
C PHE A 158 -5.64 -11.30 -31.60
N ALA A 159 -5.55 -12.35 -30.78
CA ALA A 159 -5.75 -12.26 -29.34
C ALA A 159 -4.70 -11.37 -28.65
N GLN A 160 -3.42 -11.48 -29.03
CA GLN A 160 -2.35 -10.62 -28.52
C GLN A 160 -2.64 -9.13 -28.81
N ARG A 161 -3.09 -8.83 -30.03
CA ARG A 161 -3.44 -7.46 -30.49
C ARG A 161 -4.76 -6.92 -29.90
N GLY A 162 -5.49 -7.73 -29.14
CA GLY A 162 -6.77 -7.36 -28.51
C GLY A 162 -8.01 -7.54 -29.38
N PHE A 163 -7.88 -8.13 -30.58
CA PHE A 163 -8.98 -8.48 -31.48
C PHE A 163 -9.61 -9.81 -31.02
N LEU A 164 -10.31 -9.77 -29.89
CA LEU A 164 -10.77 -10.96 -29.16
C LEU A 164 -11.89 -11.70 -29.90
N GLU A 165 -12.79 -10.99 -30.57
CA GLU A 165 -13.89 -11.59 -31.35
C GLU A 165 -13.32 -12.39 -32.53
N GLU A 166 -12.36 -11.79 -33.24
CA GLU A 166 -11.69 -12.33 -34.41
C GLU A 166 -10.76 -13.52 -34.06
N ALA A 167 -10.19 -13.51 -32.86
CA ALA A 167 -9.49 -14.66 -32.29
C ALA A 167 -10.46 -15.81 -31.98
N ILE A 168 -11.57 -15.52 -31.27
CA ILE A 168 -12.62 -16.51 -30.95
C ILE A 168 -13.18 -17.14 -32.23
N MET A 169 -13.44 -16.38 -33.30
CA MET A 169 -13.91 -16.92 -34.58
C MET A 169 -12.96 -17.96 -35.17
N ARG A 170 -11.64 -17.66 -35.23
CA ARG A 170 -10.63 -18.61 -35.73
C ARG A 170 -10.55 -19.87 -34.89
N PHE A 171 -10.56 -19.73 -33.56
CA PHE A 171 -10.54 -20.88 -32.66
C PHE A 171 -11.83 -21.71 -32.73
N LYS A 172 -13.00 -21.10 -33.00
CA LYS A 172 -14.25 -21.83 -33.23
C LYS A 172 -14.17 -22.73 -34.46
N VAL A 173 -13.64 -22.25 -35.59
CA VAL A 173 -13.42 -23.09 -36.79
C VAL A 173 -12.45 -24.25 -36.50
N VAL A 174 -11.42 -24.04 -35.67
CA VAL A 174 -10.55 -25.14 -35.22
C VAL A 174 -11.32 -26.16 -34.38
N LEU A 175 -12.21 -25.71 -33.50
CA LEU A 175 -13.03 -26.57 -32.63
C LEU A 175 -14.17 -27.27 -33.38
N GLU A 176 -14.65 -26.71 -34.50
CA GLU A 176 -15.58 -27.37 -35.42
C GLU A 176 -14.92 -28.54 -36.16
N ARG A 177 -13.65 -28.37 -36.55
CA ARG A 177 -12.83 -29.41 -37.21
C ARG A 177 -12.33 -30.49 -36.24
N ASP A 178 -12.01 -30.09 -35.00
CA ASP A 178 -11.60 -30.97 -33.91
C ASP A 178 -12.25 -30.53 -32.59
N PRO A 179 -13.42 -31.10 -32.21
CA PRO A 179 -14.11 -30.77 -30.97
C PRO A 179 -13.30 -31.01 -29.68
N ASN A 180 -12.23 -31.81 -29.76
CA ASN A 180 -11.36 -32.13 -28.64
C ASN A 180 -10.09 -31.25 -28.59
N ASN A 181 -9.99 -30.23 -29.46
CA ASN A 181 -8.83 -29.34 -29.52
C ASN A 181 -8.70 -28.49 -28.25
N LEU A 182 -7.83 -28.92 -27.33
CA LEU A 182 -7.61 -28.27 -26.04
C LEU A 182 -7.08 -26.84 -26.20
N SER A 183 -6.13 -26.62 -27.12
CA SER A 183 -5.52 -25.31 -27.33
C SER A 183 -6.55 -24.28 -27.82
N ALA A 184 -7.38 -24.63 -28.81
CA ALA A 184 -8.48 -23.79 -29.25
C ALA A 184 -9.47 -23.51 -28.11
N ARG A 185 -9.89 -24.56 -27.39
CA ARG A 185 -10.86 -24.46 -26.28
C ARG A 185 -10.35 -23.59 -25.12
N ASN A 186 -9.07 -23.71 -24.76
CA ASN A 186 -8.43 -22.91 -23.72
C ASN A 186 -8.28 -21.44 -24.16
N ASN A 187 -7.85 -21.19 -25.40
CA ASN A 187 -7.68 -19.84 -25.90
C ASN A 187 -9.01 -19.10 -26.08
N ILE A 188 -10.08 -19.80 -26.50
CA ILE A 188 -11.46 -19.26 -26.48
C ILE A 188 -11.83 -18.79 -25.06
N ALA A 189 -11.57 -19.61 -24.04
CA ALA A 189 -11.86 -19.24 -22.66
C ALA A 189 -11.05 -18.03 -22.17
N VAL A 190 -9.77 -17.93 -22.54
CA VAL A 190 -8.94 -16.75 -22.23
C VAL A 190 -9.50 -15.49 -22.90
N CYS A 191 -9.95 -15.57 -24.15
CA CYS A 191 -10.59 -14.46 -24.85
C CYS A 191 -11.92 -14.05 -24.18
N HIS A 192 -12.81 -15.00 -23.86
CA HIS A 192 -14.05 -14.72 -23.14
C HIS A 192 -13.79 -14.08 -21.76
N LYS A 193 -12.82 -14.58 -20.98
CA LYS A 193 -12.40 -13.97 -19.70
C LYS A 193 -11.99 -12.51 -19.88
N ARG A 194 -11.20 -12.20 -20.91
CA ARG A 194 -10.76 -10.82 -21.22
C ARG A 194 -11.89 -9.89 -21.68
N ARG A 195 -13.03 -10.43 -22.13
CA ARG A 195 -14.25 -9.68 -22.45
C ARG A 195 -15.21 -9.51 -21.27
N GLY A 196 -14.91 -10.11 -20.12
CA GLY A 196 -15.84 -10.21 -18.99
C GLY A 196 -16.90 -11.31 -19.13
N GLU A 197 -16.84 -12.13 -20.19
CA GLU A 197 -17.76 -13.25 -20.49
C GLU A 197 -17.38 -14.49 -19.65
N THR A 198 -17.36 -14.33 -18.32
CA THR A 198 -16.73 -15.27 -17.38
C THR A 198 -17.41 -16.64 -17.34
N ASP A 199 -18.74 -16.72 -17.47
CA ASP A 199 -19.47 -17.99 -17.54
C ASP A 199 -19.06 -18.82 -18.76
N GLN A 200 -18.91 -18.19 -19.94
CA GLN A 200 -18.46 -18.86 -21.17
C GLN A 200 -17.00 -19.34 -21.01
N ALA A 201 -16.13 -18.53 -20.38
CA ALA A 201 -14.77 -18.95 -20.07
C ALA A 201 -14.74 -20.19 -19.15
N ILE A 202 -15.54 -20.19 -18.07
CA ILE A 202 -15.67 -21.32 -17.14
C ILE A 202 -16.21 -22.56 -17.85
N GLU A 203 -17.21 -22.43 -18.72
CA GLU A 203 -17.78 -23.56 -19.47
C GLU A 203 -16.74 -24.21 -20.40
N HIS A 204 -16.01 -23.40 -21.18
CA HIS A 204 -14.96 -23.88 -22.06
C HIS A 204 -13.82 -24.57 -21.28
N LEU A 205 -13.41 -24.00 -20.13
CA LEU A 205 -12.37 -24.58 -19.27
C LEU A 205 -12.83 -25.86 -18.56
N LYS A 206 -14.07 -25.94 -18.07
CA LYS A 206 -14.65 -27.19 -17.53
C LYS A 206 -14.63 -28.31 -18.56
N LYS A 207 -15.00 -28.01 -19.81
CA LYS A 207 -14.92 -28.97 -20.93
C LYS A 207 -13.48 -29.37 -21.26
N ALA A 208 -12.51 -28.45 -21.15
CA ALA A 208 -11.09 -28.78 -21.34
C ALA A 208 -10.56 -29.70 -20.22
N VAL A 209 -10.85 -29.38 -18.97
CA VAL A 209 -10.48 -30.20 -17.79
C VAL A 209 -11.11 -31.59 -17.85
N ALA A 210 -12.34 -31.73 -18.35
CA ALA A 210 -12.98 -33.02 -18.55
C ALA A 210 -12.27 -33.91 -19.60
N LEU A 211 -11.63 -33.31 -20.61
CA LEU A 211 -10.86 -34.01 -21.63
C LEU A 211 -9.43 -34.36 -21.17
N ARG A 212 -8.82 -33.53 -20.32
CA ARG A 212 -7.50 -33.72 -19.72
C ARG A 212 -7.48 -33.29 -18.25
N PRO A 213 -7.91 -34.17 -17.32
CA PRO A 213 -7.98 -33.86 -15.89
C PRO A 213 -6.61 -33.83 -15.19
N ASP A 214 -5.53 -34.10 -15.93
CA ASP A 214 -4.12 -34.19 -15.52
C ASP A 214 -3.30 -32.93 -15.83
N GLN A 215 -3.80 -31.99 -16.65
CA GLN A 215 -3.08 -30.77 -17.04
C GLN A 215 -3.27 -29.62 -16.04
N ALA A 216 -2.20 -29.28 -15.31
CA ALA A 216 -2.21 -28.24 -14.29
C ALA A 216 -2.59 -26.84 -14.83
N GLU A 217 -2.17 -26.52 -16.06
CA GLU A 217 -2.47 -25.26 -16.76
C GLU A 217 -3.97 -24.99 -16.88
N LEU A 218 -4.77 -26.04 -17.17
CA LEU A 218 -6.21 -25.90 -17.33
C LEU A 218 -6.89 -25.52 -16.00
N TYR A 219 -6.40 -26.06 -14.88
CA TYR A 219 -6.89 -25.68 -13.54
C TYR A 219 -6.41 -24.28 -13.12
N ASN A 220 -5.19 -23.87 -13.50
CA ASN A 220 -4.72 -22.49 -13.30
C ASN A 220 -5.62 -21.49 -14.04
N ASN A 221 -5.87 -21.73 -15.33
CA ASN A 221 -6.75 -20.89 -16.13
C ASN A 221 -8.18 -20.88 -15.58
N LEU A 222 -8.71 -22.04 -15.17
CA LEU A 222 -10.03 -22.15 -14.52
C LEU A 222 -10.10 -21.39 -13.19
N ALA A 223 -9.03 -21.40 -12.38
CA ALA A 223 -8.95 -20.60 -11.15
C ALA A 223 -9.05 -19.09 -11.45
N THR A 224 -8.33 -18.59 -12.47
CA THR A 224 -8.43 -17.17 -12.86
C THR A 224 -9.80 -16.81 -13.43
N ALA A 225 -10.49 -17.74 -14.11
CA ALA A 225 -11.85 -17.53 -14.61
C ALA A 225 -12.89 -17.49 -13.48
N TYR A 226 -12.77 -18.38 -12.49
CA TYR A 226 -13.60 -18.34 -11.28
C TYR A 226 -13.37 -17.08 -10.46
N LEU A 227 -12.12 -16.61 -10.32
CA LEU A 227 -11.79 -15.36 -9.63
C LEU A 227 -12.44 -14.16 -10.33
N ALA A 228 -12.38 -14.09 -11.67
CA ALA A 228 -13.04 -13.06 -12.45
C ALA A 228 -14.59 -13.11 -12.32
N ALA A 229 -15.17 -14.27 -12.03
CA ALA A 229 -16.59 -14.45 -11.74
C ALA A 229 -16.96 -14.22 -10.26
N GLY A 230 -16.02 -13.80 -9.40
CA GLY A 230 -16.22 -13.65 -7.96
C GLY A 230 -16.40 -14.97 -7.18
N GLN A 231 -16.13 -16.12 -7.80
CA GLN A 231 -16.32 -17.46 -7.22
C GLN A 231 -15.06 -17.90 -6.46
N PHE A 232 -14.72 -17.20 -5.38
CA PHE A 232 -13.46 -17.36 -4.63
C PHE A 232 -13.15 -18.80 -4.18
N ASP A 233 -14.13 -19.54 -3.66
CA ASP A 233 -13.90 -20.91 -3.16
C ASP A 233 -13.66 -21.90 -4.33
N ASN A 234 -14.33 -21.70 -5.46
CA ASN A 234 -14.07 -22.47 -6.69
C ASN A 234 -12.68 -22.18 -7.26
N ALA A 235 -12.25 -20.92 -7.20
CA ALA A 235 -10.92 -20.50 -7.62
C ALA A 235 -9.82 -21.09 -6.71
N LEU A 236 -9.99 -21.12 -5.38
CA LEU A 236 -9.09 -21.81 -4.45
C LEU A 236 -8.96 -23.30 -4.79
N ASN A 237 -10.09 -23.99 -4.94
CA ASN A 237 -10.10 -25.42 -5.24
C ASN A 237 -9.39 -25.73 -6.56
N ALA A 238 -9.58 -24.90 -7.58
CA ALA A 238 -8.88 -25.02 -8.86
C ALA A 238 -7.36 -24.76 -8.71
N SER A 239 -6.95 -23.70 -7.99
CA SER A 239 -5.52 -23.42 -7.73
C SER A 239 -4.83 -24.56 -6.96
N TYR A 240 -5.44 -25.07 -5.89
CA TYR A 240 -4.88 -26.22 -5.16
C TYR A 240 -4.81 -27.48 -6.03
N LYS A 241 -5.79 -27.71 -6.92
CA LYS A 241 -5.73 -28.83 -7.86
C LYS A 241 -4.61 -28.67 -8.89
N ALA A 242 -4.36 -27.46 -9.40
CA ALA A 242 -3.22 -27.17 -10.27
C ALA A 242 -1.89 -27.47 -9.57
N LEU A 243 -1.73 -27.02 -8.33
CA LEU A 243 -0.51 -27.23 -7.53
C LEU A 243 -0.32 -28.69 -7.07
N HIS A 244 -1.42 -29.44 -6.86
CA HIS A 244 -1.34 -30.87 -6.60
C HIS A 244 -0.84 -31.65 -7.82
N LEU A 245 -1.24 -31.25 -9.03
CA LEU A 245 -0.77 -31.85 -10.29
C LEU A 245 0.66 -31.42 -10.64
N ARG A 246 1.03 -30.17 -10.36
CA ARG A 246 2.38 -29.65 -10.54
C ARG A 246 2.78 -28.75 -9.36
N PRO A 247 3.50 -29.28 -8.35
CA PRO A 247 3.90 -28.51 -7.15
C PRO A 247 4.84 -27.34 -7.42
N VAL A 248 5.69 -27.44 -8.44
CA VAL A 248 6.57 -26.35 -8.90
C VAL A 248 5.91 -25.69 -10.11
N PHE A 249 5.01 -24.74 -9.87
CA PHE A 249 4.28 -24.02 -10.91
C PHE A 249 4.11 -22.55 -10.53
N ALA A 250 5.07 -21.73 -10.97
CA ALA A 250 5.17 -20.31 -10.65
C ALA A 250 3.84 -19.55 -10.81
N ALA A 251 3.19 -19.62 -11.98
CA ALA A 251 1.95 -18.89 -12.24
C ALA A 251 0.79 -19.32 -11.33
N ALA A 252 0.63 -20.61 -11.03
CA ALA A 252 -0.41 -21.08 -10.11
C ALA A 252 -0.11 -20.70 -8.64
N GLN A 253 1.16 -20.67 -8.24
CA GLN A 253 1.57 -20.20 -6.91
C GLN A 253 1.33 -18.69 -6.76
N TYR A 254 1.68 -17.90 -7.78
CA TYR A 254 1.43 -16.46 -7.84
C TYR A 254 -0.07 -16.13 -7.84
N ASN A 255 -0.87 -16.81 -8.67
CA ASN A 255 -2.33 -16.64 -8.72
C ASN A 255 -3.01 -17.06 -7.41
N LEU A 256 -2.51 -18.10 -6.73
CA LEU A 256 -2.98 -18.47 -5.39
C LEU A 256 -2.63 -17.38 -4.36
N GLY A 257 -1.42 -16.83 -4.40
CA GLY A 257 -1.01 -15.72 -3.53
C GLY A 257 -1.91 -14.50 -3.66
N HIS A 258 -2.18 -14.08 -4.90
CA HIS A 258 -3.13 -12.99 -5.19
C HIS A 258 -4.53 -13.25 -4.63
N LEU A 259 -5.06 -14.46 -4.83
CA LEU A 259 -6.38 -14.81 -4.33
C LEU A 259 -6.43 -14.76 -2.79
N LEU A 260 -5.43 -15.31 -2.11
CA LEU A 260 -5.34 -15.29 -0.65
C LEU A 260 -5.23 -13.85 -0.11
N ALA A 261 -4.39 -13.02 -0.72
CA ALA A 261 -4.27 -11.60 -0.38
C ALA A 261 -5.60 -10.85 -0.57
N LEU A 262 -6.37 -11.14 -1.62
CA LEU A 262 -7.70 -10.56 -1.84
C LEU A 262 -8.74 -10.98 -0.78
N ARG A 263 -8.54 -12.09 -0.06
CA ARG A 263 -9.34 -12.48 1.11
C ARG A 263 -8.77 -11.94 2.43
N GLY A 264 -7.67 -11.21 2.41
CA GLY A 264 -6.93 -10.73 3.59
C GLY A 264 -6.07 -11.79 4.28
N ASP A 265 -5.92 -12.99 3.70
CA ASP A 265 -5.08 -14.08 4.22
C ASP A 265 -3.63 -13.88 3.75
N HIS A 266 -2.98 -12.85 4.29
CA HIS A 266 -1.65 -12.45 3.87
C HIS A 266 -0.56 -13.43 4.29
N GLU A 267 -0.69 -14.17 5.41
CA GLU A 267 0.27 -15.21 5.79
C GLU A 267 0.36 -16.35 4.78
N ASN A 268 -0.79 -16.87 4.31
CA ASN A 268 -0.79 -17.89 3.27
C ASN A 268 -0.42 -17.30 1.90
N ALA A 269 -0.77 -16.04 1.62
CA ALA A 269 -0.33 -15.34 0.41
C ALA A 269 1.21 -15.23 0.33
N VAL A 270 1.87 -14.81 1.43
CA VAL A 270 3.35 -14.79 1.55
C VAL A 270 3.95 -16.15 1.21
N THR A 271 3.38 -17.24 1.75
CA THR A 271 3.86 -18.60 1.49
C THR A 271 3.71 -18.99 0.01
N ALA A 272 2.61 -18.59 -0.63
CA ALA A 272 2.36 -18.86 -2.04
C ALA A 272 3.29 -18.04 -2.96
N PHE A 273 3.50 -16.74 -2.70
CA PHE A 273 4.44 -15.91 -3.46
C PHE A 273 5.90 -16.38 -3.30
N GLN A 274 6.33 -16.76 -2.09
CA GLN A 274 7.63 -17.40 -1.89
C GLN A 274 7.78 -18.72 -2.66
N GLY A 275 6.67 -19.44 -2.88
CA GLY A 275 6.62 -20.58 -3.80
C GLY A 275 6.91 -20.17 -5.25
N ALA A 276 6.23 -19.13 -5.74
CA ALA A 276 6.43 -18.60 -7.09
C ALA A 276 7.87 -18.12 -7.32
N ILE A 277 8.45 -17.38 -6.37
CA ILE A 277 9.84 -16.91 -6.41
C ILE A 277 10.82 -18.10 -6.47
N LYS A 278 10.60 -19.19 -5.71
CA LYS A 278 11.44 -20.40 -5.79
C LYS A 278 11.40 -21.06 -7.17
N ALA A 279 10.30 -20.90 -7.92
CA ALA A 279 10.16 -21.44 -9.27
C ALA A 279 10.70 -20.49 -10.36
N ASN A 280 10.60 -19.16 -10.16
CA ASN A 280 11.20 -18.15 -11.03
C ASN A 280 11.70 -16.94 -10.20
N PRO A 281 12.98 -16.91 -9.78
CA PRO A 281 13.50 -15.85 -8.90
C PRO A 281 13.69 -14.48 -9.57
N GLY A 282 13.66 -14.40 -10.90
CA GLY A 282 13.89 -13.16 -11.65
C GLY A 282 12.62 -12.38 -11.99
N ASP A 283 11.46 -12.78 -11.48
CA ASP A 283 10.19 -12.08 -11.74
C ASP A 283 9.95 -11.00 -10.68
N SER A 284 10.18 -9.74 -11.05
CA SER A 284 10.03 -8.59 -10.16
C SER A 284 8.60 -8.41 -9.63
N LEU A 285 7.58 -8.89 -10.35
CA LEU A 285 6.18 -8.83 -9.89
C LEU A 285 5.97 -9.71 -8.65
N TYR A 286 6.65 -10.86 -8.57
CA TYR A 286 6.48 -11.79 -7.45
C TYR A 286 7.06 -11.20 -6.16
N HIS A 287 8.24 -10.56 -6.27
CA HIS A 287 8.87 -9.82 -5.18
C HIS A 287 8.01 -8.63 -4.72
N ARG A 288 7.48 -7.83 -5.66
CA ARG A 288 6.62 -6.68 -5.32
C ARG A 288 5.34 -7.11 -4.58
N ASP A 289 4.64 -8.12 -5.10
CA ASP A 289 3.35 -8.54 -4.56
C ASP A 289 3.51 -9.37 -3.25
N LEU A 290 4.67 -10.00 -3.06
CA LEU A 290 5.11 -10.52 -1.76
C LEU A 290 5.33 -9.37 -0.76
N GLY A 291 6.06 -8.33 -1.15
CA GLY A 291 6.29 -7.13 -0.34
C GLY A 291 4.99 -6.48 0.14
N ASP A 292 3.96 -6.44 -0.71
CA ASP A 292 2.62 -5.96 -0.36
C ASP A 292 1.97 -6.76 0.76
N SER A 293 2.04 -8.09 0.68
CA SER A 293 1.46 -8.96 1.71
C SER A 293 2.27 -8.89 3.02
N LEU A 294 3.60 -8.77 2.95
CA LEU A 294 4.44 -8.53 4.13
C LEU A 294 4.13 -7.19 4.79
N ARG A 295 3.93 -6.12 4.00
CA ARG A 295 3.59 -4.79 4.50
C ARG A 295 2.20 -4.75 5.13
N ALA A 296 1.23 -5.50 4.60
CA ALA A 296 -0.09 -5.68 5.21
C ALA A 296 -0.04 -6.39 6.57
N LEU A 297 0.94 -7.28 6.78
CA LEU A 297 1.24 -7.94 8.05
C LEU A 297 2.13 -7.11 9.00
N ALA A 298 2.39 -5.84 8.69
CA ALA A 298 3.33 -4.97 9.40
C ALA A 298 4.79 -5.51 9.47
N ARG A 299 5.16 -6.46 8.61
CA ARG A 299 6.53 -7.00 8.47
C ARG A 299 7.35 -6.10 7.54
N HIS A 300 7.53 -4.85 7.98
CA HIS A 300 8.01 -3.76 7.13
C HIS A 300 9.46 -3.94 6.66
N GLU A 301 10.35 -4.49 7.48
CA GLU A 301 11.74 -4.78 7.11
C GLU A 301 11.83 -5.82 5.99
N GLU A 302 11.04 -6.90 6.09
CA GLU A 302 10.98 -7.93 5.04
C GLU A 302 10.34 -7.36 3.77
N ALA A 303 9.27 -6.59 3.89
CA ALA A 303 8.63 -5.92 2.75
C ALA A 303 9.60 -5.01 1.98
N LEU A 304 10.44 -4.25 2.70
CA LEU A 304 11.45 -3.37 2.10
C LEU A 304 12.45 -4.16 1.25
N VAL A 305 12.99 -5.27 1.77
CA VAL A 305 13.95 -6.13 1.04
C VAL A 305 13.34 -6.68 -0.24
N GLU A 306 12.07 -7.07 -0.21
CA GLU A 306 11.36 -7.59 -1.38
C GLU A 306 11.07 -6.48 -2.41
N TYR A 307 10.68 -5.27 -1.99
CA TYR A 307 10.52 -4.14 -2.92
C TYR A 307 11.86 -3.70 -3.57
N GLU A 308 12.95 -3.63 -2.80
CA GLU A 308 14.28 -3.35 -3.34
C GLU A 308 14.75 -4.45 -4.32
N THR A 309 14.33 -5.69 -4.09
CA THR A 309 14.61 -6.82 -4.98
C THR A 309 13.77 -6.75 -6.25
N ALA A 310 12.49 -6.38 -6.18
CA ALA A 310 11.69 -6.11 -7.36
C ALA A 310 12.33 -5.05 -8.28
N ILE A 311 12.84 -3.96 -7.69
CA ILE A 311 13.55 -2.91 -8.45
C ILE A 311 14.84 -3.46 -9.08
N ARG A 312 15.61 -4.29 -8.35
CA ARG A 312 16.85 -4.92 -8.83
C ARG A 312 16.61 -5.87 -10.00
N GLU A 313 15.55 -6.68 -9.93
CA GLU A 313 15.14 -7.61 -11.01
C GLU A 313 14.41 -6.90 -12.17
N GLY A 314 14.21 -5.57 -12.08
CA GLY A 314 13.86 -4.73 -13.23
C GLY A 314 12.52 -4.00 -13.15
N ASP A 315 11.83 -3.97 -12.01
CA ASP A 315 10.69 -3.06 -11.81
C ASP A 315 11.20 -1.60 -11.75
N LYS A 316 11.04 -0.90 -12.87
CA LYS A 316 11.40 0.51 -13.04
C LYS A 316 10.23 1.46 -12.77
N SER A 317 9.12 0.98 -12.24
CA SER A 317 7.95 1.82 -11.98
C SER A 317 8.21 2.80 -10.83
N SER A 318 7.65 4.00 -10.94
CA SER A 318 7.61 4.95 -9.83
C SER A 318 6.79 4.41 -8.66
N GLU A 319 5.83 3.52 -8.92
CA GLU A 319 5.04 2.80 -7.93
C GLU A 319 5.90 1.88 -7.03
N ALA A 320 6.88 1.16 -7.58
CA ALA A 320 7.81 0.37 -6.79
C ALA A 320 8.67 1.25 -5.85
N LYS A 321 9.19 2.38 -6.37
CA LYS A 321 9.87 3.39 -5.54
C LYS A 321 8.96 4.00 -4.47
N PHE A 322 7.69 4.23 -4.79
CA PHE A 322 6.72 4.79 -3.84
C PHE A 322 6.41 3.80 -2.71
N ARG A 323 6.31 2.51 -3.00
CA ARG A 323 6.18 1.45 -1.99
C ARG A 323 7.40 1.38 -1.07
N VAL A 324 8.61 1.52 -1.60
CA VAL A 324 9.84 1.68 -0.80
C VAL A 324 9.73 2.89 0.12
N ALA A 325 9.37 4.08 -0.39
CA ALA A 325 9.22 5.29 0.42
C ALA A 325 8.17 5.15 1.54
N LYS A 326 6.99 4.60 1.23
CA LYS A 326 5.93 4.32 2.22
C LYS A 326 6.35 3.29 3.27
N THR A 327 7.27 2.39 2.93
CA THR A 327 7.83 1.40 3.87
C THR A 327 8.92 2.02 4.75
N TYR A 328 9.76 2.91 4.21
CA TYR A 328 10.66 3.75 5.01
C TYR A 328 9.89 4.61 6.01
N GLU A 329 8.77 5.23 5.62
CA GLU A 329 7.90 5.98 6.53
C GLU A 329 7.33 5.08 7.66
N ALA A 330 6.90 3.85 7.34
CA ALA A 330 6.38 2.90 8.32
C ALA A 330 7.45 2.41 9.31
N LEU A 331 8.70 2.30 8.85
CA LEU A 331 9.89 1.99 9.67
C LEU A 331 10.43 3.20 10.47
N ASN A 332 9.78 4.38 10.37
CA ASN A 332 10.27 5.65 10.91
C ASN A 332 11.67 6.05 10.39
N ARG A 333 12.06 5.56 9.21
CA ARG A 333 13.29 5.89 8.46
C ARG A 333 13.02 7.11 7.58
N LEU A 334 12.78 8.24 8.24
CA LEU A 334 12.17 9.41 7.62
C LEU A 334 13.08 10.12 6.61
N ASP A 335 14.41 10.07 6.79
CA ASP A 335 15.36 10.68 5.86
C ASP A 335 15.43 9.92 4.53
N GLU A 336 15.43 8.59 4.56
CA GLU A 336 15.34 7.76 3.36
C GLU A 336 13.97 7.88 2.67
N ALA A 337 12.88 7.98 3.46
CA ALA A 337 11.55 8.25 2.93
C ALA A 337 11.50 9.61 2.21
N ARG A 338 12.00 10.68 2.83
CA ARG A 338 12.07 12.04 2.26
C ARG A 338 12.90 12.05 0.98
N THR A 339 14.07 11.42 1.00
CA THR A 339 14.97 11.35 -0.16
C THR A 339 14.28 10.66 -1.35
N THR A 340 13.67 9.50 -1.11
CA THR A 340 12.95 8.74 -2.14
C THR A 340 11.72 9.51 -2.68
N LEU A 341 11.00 10.23 -1.82
CA LEU A 341 9.85 11.05 -2.22
C LEU A 341 10.25 12.31 -2.98
N ASN A 342 11.38 12.93 -2.65
CA ASN A 342 11.93 14.04 -3.43
C ASN A 342 12.24 13.58 -4.87
N GLU A 343 12.91 12.43 -5.07
CA GLU A 343 13.14 11.88 -6.42
C GLU A 343 11.84 11.66 -7.20
N LEU A 344 10.78 11.18 -6.52
CA LEU A 344 9.47 10.96 -7.12
C LEU A 344 8.76 12.27 -7.49
N VAL A 345 8.83 13.28 -6.63
CA VAL A 345 8.26 14.62 -6.88
C VAL A 345 9.05 15.38 -7.95
N ASP A 346 10.37 15.21 -8.03
CA ASP A 346 11.19 15.84 -9.08
C ASP A 346 10.92 15.20 -10.46
N ALA A 347 10.73 13.88 -10.51
CA ALA A 347 10.32 13.17 -11.73
C ALA A 347 8.86 13.46 -12.14
N HIS A 348 7.96 13.58 -11.17
CA HIS A 348 6.52 13.75 -11.37
C HIS A 348 5.96 14.95 -10.57
N PRO A 349 6.32 16.20 -10.93
CA PRO A 349 6.07 17.39 -10.10
C PRO A 349 4.61 17.81 -9.95
N ARG A 350 3.69 17.09 -10.60
CA ARG A 350 2.23 17.28 -10.53
C ARG A 350 1.48 16.08 -9.91
N ASP A 351 2.18 15.03 -9.49
CA ASP A 351 1.57 13.90 -8.80
C ASP A 351 1.19 14.30 -7.36
N THR A 352 -0.10 14.29 -7.06
CA THR A 352 -0.63 14.77 -5.78
C THR A 352 -0.44 13.77 -4.65
N ASP A 353 -0.40 12.47 -4.94
CA ASP A 353 -0.14 11.43 -3.94
C ASP A 353 1.31 11.46 -3.44
N TYR A 354 2.30 11.67 -4.34
CA TYR A 354 3.70 11.85 -3.95
C TYR A 354 3.90 13.13 -3.14
N LEU A 355 3.28 14.26 -3.54
CA LEU A 355 3.33 15.51 -2.78
C LEU A 355 2.70 15.36 -1.40
N ASN A 356 1.54 14.70 -1.30
CA ASN A 356 0.87 14.44 -0.02
C ASN A 356 1.72 13.54 0.89
N ALA A 357 2.33 12.47 0.35
CA ALA A 357 3.23 11.61 1.12
C ALA A 357 4.49 12.35 1.59
N LEU A 358 5.09 13.19 0.74
CA LEU A 358 6.22 14.03 1.12
C LEU A 358 5.85 15.01 2.23
N GLY A 359 4.68 15.64 2.16
CA GLY A 359 4.13 16.47 3.23
C GLY A 359 4.04 15.73 4.56
N VAL A 360 3.48 14.52 4.57
CA VAL A 360 3.39 13.68 5.79
C VAL A 360 4.78 13.34 6.36
N VAL A 361 5.76 13.02 5.53
CA VAL A 361 7.14 12.74 5.99
C VAL A 361 7.80 14.02 6.54
N LEU A 362 7.67 15.15 5.85
CA LEU A 362 8.20 16.44 6.32
C LEU A 362 7.59 16.84 7.67
N TRP A 363 6.28 16.63 7.86
CA TRP A 363 5.60 16.83 9.14
C TRP A 363 6.19 15.95 10.25
N LYS A 364 6.33 14.63 10.01
CA LYS A 364 6.92 13.68 10.97
C LYS A 364 8.37 14.02 11.34
N SER A 365 9.14 14.54 10.38
CA SER A 365 10.51 15.03 10.60
C SER A 365 10.58 16.47 11.16
N HIS A 366 9.47 17.04 11.63
CA HIS A 366 9.35 18.41 12.14
C HIS A 366 9.76 19.54 11.16
N HIS A 367 9.84 19.26 9.86
CA HIS A 367 10.00 20.25 8.78
C HIS A 367 8.65 20.90 8.44
N LEU A 368 7.98 21.47 9.44
CA LEU A 368 6.56 21.86 9.38
C LEU A 368 6.26 22.90 8.29
N ALA A 369 7.13 23.89 8.09
CA ALA A 369 6.95 24.91 7.05
C ALA A 369 7.07 24.34 5.63
N GLU A 370 8.00 23.39 5.41
CA GLU A 370 8.14 22.68 4.14
C GLU A 370 6.91 21.77 3.89
N SER A 371 6.42 21.09 4.93
CA SER A 371 5.19 20.30 4.87
C SER A 371 3.99 21.13 4.40
N VAL A 372 3.75 22.30 5.01
CA VAL A 372 2.70 23.24 4.59
C VAL A 372 2.85 23.62 3.12
N PHE A 373 4.05 24.02 2.70
CA PHE A 373 4.32 24.42 1.31
C PHE A 373 4.03 23.28 0.29
N VAL A 374 4.47 22.07 0.58
CA VAL A 374 4.27 20.90 -0.29
C VAL A 374 2.79 20.49 -0.35
N LEU A 375 2.08 20.53 0.77
CA LEU A 375 0.65 20.21 0.83
C LEU A 375 -0.21 21.28 0.15
N GLU A 376 0.12 22.56 0.29
CA GLU A 376 -0.48 23.62 -0.53
C GLU A 376 -0.23 23.43 -2.02
N LYS A 377 0.97 22.98 -2.43
CA LYS A 377 1.27 22.65 -3.84
C LYS A 377 0.35 21.53 -4.33
N ALA A 378 0.14 20.48 -3.54
CA ALA A 378 -0.81 19.41 -3.88
C ALA A 378 -2.24 19.95 -4.07
N LEU A 379 -2.73 20.79 -3.15
CA LEU A 379 -4.08 21.37 -3.22
C LEU A 379 -4.25 22.41 -4.35
N LYS A 380 -3.18 23.05 -4.80
CA LYS A 380 -3.19 23.91 -6.01
C LYS A 380 -3.36 23.10 -7.29
N ILE A 381 -2.95 21.82 -7.30
CA ILE A 381 -3.13 20.89 -8.44
C ILE A 381 -4.49 20.20 -8.35
N GLU A 382 -4.87 19.71 -7.18
CA GLU A 382 -6.11 19.00 -6.92
C GLU A 382 -6.87 19.63 -5.73
N PRO A 383 -7.72 20.65 -5.98
CA PRO A 383 -8.41 21.38 -4.92
C PRO A 383 -9.35 20.54 -4.06
N ASN A 384 -9.78 19.37 -4.55
CA ASN A 384 -10.68 18.46 -3.85
C ASN A 384 -9.96 17.33 -3.08
N PHE A 385 -8.63 17.38 -2.96
CA PHE A 385 -7.89 16.31 -2.28
C PHE A 385 -8.02 16.39 -0.74
N TYR A 386 -9.13 15.86 -0.21
CA TYR A 386 -9.48 15.96 1.21
C TYR A 386 -8.41 15.40 2.18
N ARG A 387 -7.62 14.40 1.74
CA ARG A 387 -6.52 13.83 2.55
C ARG A 387 -5.35 14.82 2.70
N ALA A 388 -4.86 15.38 1.60
CA ALA A 388 -3.85 16.44 1.63
C ALA A 388 -4.34 17.65 2.41
N ARG A 389 -5.64 17.99 2.31
CA ARG A 389 -6.24 19.08 3.09
C ARG A 389 -6.25 18.78 4.60
N ASN A 390 -6.63 17.57 5.01
CA ASN A 390 -6.51 17.17 6.41
C ASN A 390 -5.06 17.24 6.93
N ASN A 391 -4.10 16.79 6.11
CA ASN A 391 -2.68 16.79 6.49
C ASN A 391 -2.11 18.21 6.57
N LEU A 392 -2.59 19.13 5.72
CA LEU A 392 -2.26 20.55 5.82
C LEU A 392 -2.75 21.15 7.15
N GLY A 393 -3.97 20.81 7.56
CA GLY A 393 -4.50 21.22 8.87
C GLY A 393 -3.62 20.72 10.03
N ILE A 394 -3.14 19.48 9.98
CA ILE A 394 -2.23 18.91 11.00
C ILE A 394 -0.93 19.73 11.07
N ALA A 395 -0.28 19.99 9.92
CA ALA A 395 0.95 20.77 9.88
C ALA A 395 0.76 22.24 10.34
N LEU A 396 -0.39 22.85 10.05
CA LEU A 396 -0.74 24.19 10.53
C LEU A 396 -0.99 24.22 12.05
N TYR A 397 -1.64 23.20 12.61
CA TYR A 397 -1.89 23.07 14.04
C TYR A 397 -0.59 22.93 14.84
N ASP A 398 0.38 22.16 14.35
CA ASP A 398 1.69 22.03 15.00
C ASP A 398 2.54 23.30 14.89
N LEU A 399 2.36 24.08 13.81
CA LEU A 399 2.84 25.48 13.70
C LEU A 399 2.07 26.47 14.59
N LYS A 400 1.12 25.99 15.40
CA LYS A 400 0.24 26.79 16.28
C LYS A 400 -0.65 27.80 15.52
N ARG A 401 -0.82 27.61 14.20
CA ARG A 401 -1.70 28.40 13.30
C ARG A 401 -3.13 27.85 13.34
N TYR A 402 -3.74 27.87 14.53
CA TYR A 402 -4.97 27.12 14.82
C TYR A 402 -6.17 27.53 13.98
N ASP A 403 -6.38 28.83 13.74
CA ASP A 403 -7.53 29.33 12.96
C ASP A 403 -7.49 28.86 11.50
N GLU A 404 -6.29 28.84 10.91
CA GLU A 404 -6.07 28.34 9.55
C GLU A 404 -6.25 26.82 9.48
N ALA A 405 -5.80 26.08 10.50
CA ALA A 405 -6.03 24.65 10.60
C ALA A 405 -7.54 24.32 10.68
N ILE A 406 -8.30 25.05 11.50
CA ILE A 406 -9.76 24.94 11.64
C ILE A 406 -10.45 25.15 10.29
N GLU A 407 -10.09 26.20 9.54
CA GLU A 407 -10.68 26.48 8.24
C GLU A 407 -10.34 25.40 7.20
N VAL A 408 -9.08 24.96 7.16
CA VAL A 408 -8.62 23.90 6.26
C VAL A 408 -9.33 22.57 6.55
N TRP A 409 -9.56 22.18 7.80
CA TRP A 409 -10.36 20.99 8.12
C TRP A 409 -11.85 21.14 7.81
N ARG A 410 -12.46 22.31 8.05
CA ARG A 410 -13.85 22.59 7.62
C ARG A 410 -14.00 22.37 6.12
N GLN A 411 -13.07 22.89 5.32
CA GLN A 411 -13.07 22.69 3.87
C GLN A 411 -12.84 21.21 3.48
N ALA A 412 -12.08 20.43 4.25
CA ALA A 412 -11.92 19.00 4.01
C ALA A 412 -13.24 18.24 4.23
N LEU A 413 -14.01 18.64 5.25
CA LEU A 413 -15.32 18.11 5.57
C LEU A 413 -16.43 18.57 4.60
N LEU A 414 -16.28 19.73 3.93
CA LEU A 414 -17.16 20.09 2.81
C LEU A 414 -17.02 19.12 1.62
N ILE A 415 -15.82 18.57 1.41
CA ILE A 415 -15.54 17.59 0.34
C ILE A 415 -15.92 16.17 0.77
N LYS A 416 -15.59 15.78 2.01
CA LYS A 416 -15.89 14.47 2.58
C LYS A 416 -16.51 14.61 3.99
N PRO A 417 -17.84 14.75 4.11
CA PRO A 417 -18.52 15.00 5.38
C PRO A 417 -18.38 13.91 6.44
N ASP A 418 -18.15 12.66 6.02
CA ASP A 418 -17.99 11.46 6.83
C ASP A 418 -16.51 11.15 7.19
N TYR A 419 -15.61 12.13 7.10
CA TYR A 419 -14.19 11.91 7.39
C TYR A 419 -13.85 12.13 8.87
N ALA A 420 -14.07 11.10 9.69
CA ALA A 420 -13.81 11.10 11.14
C ALA A 420 -12.46 11.72 11.58
N PRO A 421 -11.31 11.45 10.93
CA PRO A 421 -10.04 12.08 11.31
C PRO A 421 -10.06 13.61 11.23
N ALA A 422 -10.75 14.19 10.25
CA ALA A 422 -10.88 15.65 10.16
C ALA A 422 -11.84 16.21 11.21
N HIS A 423 -12.92 15.50 11.58
CA HIS A 423 -13.78 15.89 12.71
C HIS A 423 -13.00 15.90 14.03
N TYR A 424 -12.26 14.83 14.33
CA TYR A 424 -11.42 14.73 15.53
C TYR A 424 -10.37 15.84 15.61
N ASN A 425 -9.67 16.11 14.50
CA ASN A 425 -8.64 17.13 14.44
C ASN A 425 -9.23 18.55 14.58
N LEU A 426 -10.34 18.82 13.88
CA LEU A 426 -11.09 20.08 13.97
C LEU A 426 -11.57 20.34 15.40
N ALA A 427 -12.15 19.33 16.05
CA ALA A 427 -12.63 19.40 17.41
C ALA A 427 -11.49 19.69 18.41
N THR A 428 -10.36 18.98 18.27
CA THR A 428 -9.14 19.22 19.06
C THR A 428 -8.67 20.67 18.93
N ALA A 429 -8.64 21.23 17.72
CA ALA A 429 -8.21 22.61 17.51
C ALA A 429 -9.23 23.64 18.02
N MET A 430 -10.52 23.40 17.82
CA MET A 430 -11.60 24.22 18.41
C MET A 430 -11.48 24.27 19.94
N LEU A 431 -11.17 23.14 20.60
CA LEU A 431 -10.95 23.09 22.04
C LEU A 431 -9.72 23.91 22.47
N ARG A 432 -8.60 23.87 21.71
CA ARG A 432 -7.40 24.70 21.98
C ARG A 432 -7.69 26.21 21.93
N VAL A 433 -8.56 26.66 21.03
CA VAL A 433 -8.95 28.08 20.91
C VAL A 433 -10.16 28.47 21.77
N GLY A 434 -10.68 27.56 22.61
CA GLY A 434 -11.80 27.82 23.53
C GLY A 434 -13.19 27.78 22.90
N LEU A 435 -13.35 27.26 21.68
CA LEU A 435 -14.64 27.03 21.03
C LEU A 435 -15.29 25.72 21.50
N THR A 436 -15.39 25.53 22.82
CA THR A 436 -15.73 24.24 23.47
C THR A 436 -17.05 23.63 22.96
N GLN A 437 -18.08 24.42 22.72
CA GLN A 437 -19.35 23.91 22.17
C GLN A 437 -19.18 23.30 20.77
N GLN A 438 -18.47 24.01 19.87
CA GLN A 438 -18.21 23.52 18.52
C GLN A 438 -17.29 22.28 18.54
N ALA A 439 -16.36 22.23 19.51
CA ALA A 439 -15.52 21.04 19.73
C ALA A 439 -16.35 19.83 20.17
N ALA A 440 -17.28 19.99 21.12
CA ALA A 440 -18.18 18.92 21.55
C ALA A 440 -19.03 18.39 20.37
N ASP A 441 -19.61 19.29 19.55
CA ASP A 441 -20.42 18.90 18.40
C ASP A 441 -19.58 18.18 17.32
N ALA A 442 -18.34 18.60 17.08
CA ALA A 442 -17.42 17.92 16.16
C ALA A 442 -16.90 16.58 16.72
N PHE A 443 -16.70 16.43 18.04
CA PHE A 443 -16.39 15.14 18.64
C PHE A 443 -17.61 14.18 18.61
N ARG A 444 -18.84 14.67 18.84
CA ARG A 444 -20.09 13.90 18.62
C ARG A 444 -20.13 13.35 17.20
N ARG A 445 -19.83 14.17 16.17
CA ARG A 445 -19.72 13.70 14.77
C ARG A 445 -18.62 12.66 14.54
N CYS A 446 -17.50 12.73 15.26
CA CYS A 446 -16.46 11.71 15.19
C CYS A 446 -16.98 10.36 15.72
N VAL A 447 -17.64 10.37 16.88
CA VAL A 447 -18.26 9.18 17.49
C VAL A 447 -19.40 8.62 16.65
N ASP A 448 -20.26 9.46 16.06
CA ASP A 448 -21.33 9.04 15.13
C ASP A 448 -20.78 8.23 13.93
N VAL A 449 -19.62 8.64 13.40
CA VAL A 449 -18.98 8.02 12.23
C VAL A 449 -18.10 6.83 12.62
N ASN A 450 -17.45 6.89 13.78
CA ASN A 450 -16.60 5.83 14.31
C ASN A 450 -16.89 5.56 15.80
N PRO A 451 -17.92 4.75 16.12
CA PRO A 451 -18.32 4.49 17.51
C PRO A 451 -17.31 3.68 18.34
N ASP A 452 -16.26 3.16 17.72
CA ASP A 452 -15.21 2.39 18.40
C ASP A 452 -13.97 3.25 18.75
N ASP A 453 -13.99 4.57 18.49
CA ASP A 453 -12.90 5.49 18.82
C ASP A 453 -12.90 5.91 20.29
N ALA A 454 -12.16 5.16 21.11
CA ALA A 454 -11.98 5.45 22.53
C ALA A 454 -11.38 6.84 22.82
N LEU A 455 -10.57 7.41 21.90
CA LEU A 455 -9.99 8.75 22.09
C LEU A 455 -11.00 9.85 21.77
N ALA A 456 -11.83 9.66 20.74
CA ALA A 456 -12.94 10.56 20.42
C ALA A 456 -13.94 10.62 21.59
N HIS A 457 -14.34 9.48 22.13
CA HIS A 457 -15.17 9.41 23.35
C HIS A 457 -14.50 10.13 24.54
N ASN A 458 -13.19 9.91 24.77
CA ASN A 458 -12.50 10.59 25.87
C ASN A 458 -12.47 12.12 25.73
N ASN A 459 -12.25 12.62 24.51
CA ASN A 459 -12.14 14.05 24.26
C ASN A 459 -13.52 14.72 24.16
N LEU A 460 -14.55 13.98 23.73
CA LEU A 460 -15.94 14.40 23.88
C LEU A 460 -16.26 14.62 25.37
N GLY A 461 -15.96 13.63 26.23
CA GLY A 461 -16.15 13.77 27.68
C GLY A 461 -15.40 14.98 28.28
N LEU A 462 -14.19 15.29 27.80
CA LEU A 462 -13.48 16.52 28.21
C LEU A 462 -14.21 17.80 27.78
N ALA A 463 -14.68 17.87 26.52
CA ALA A 463 -15.43 19.03 26.04
C ALA A 463 -16.76 19.22 26.79
N LEU A 464 -17.51 18.13 27.02
CA LEU A 464 -18.76 18.13 27.80
C LEU A 464 -18.54 18.58 29.24
N MET A 465 -17.44 18.14 29.88
CA MET A 465 -17.08 18.58 31.23
C MET A 465 -16.81 20.09 31.29
N SER A 466 -16.07 20.64 30.33
CA SER A 466 -15.84 22.11 30.26
C SER A 466 -17.12 22.90 29.91
N LEU A 467 -18.18 22.26 29.39
CA LEU A 467 -19.52 22.85 29.24
C LEU A 467 -20.39 22.71 30.49
N GLY A 468 -19.97 21.92 31.48
CA GLY A 468 -20.73 21.60 32.69
C GLY A 468 -21.67 20.39 32.55
N GLU A 469 -21.70 19.72 31.39
CA GLU A 469 -22.48 18.52 31.07
C GLU A 469 -21.86 17.26 31.72
N SER A 470 -21.73 17.30 33.05
CA SER A 470 -20.87 16.39 33.84
C SER A 470 -21.31 14.92 33.82
N ASP A 471 -22.61 14.65 33.78
CA ASP A 471 -23.11 13.26 33.75
C ASP A 471 -22.93 12.66 32.34
N GLU A 472 -23.17 13.41 31.26
CA GLU A 472 -22.85 12.98 29.89
C GLU A 472 -21.35 12.71 29.72
N ALA A 473 -20.49 13.61 30.23
CA ALA A 473 -19.05 13.43 30.22
C ALA A 473 -18.58 12.12 30.87
N ILE A 474 -19.22 11.71 31.97
CA ILE A 474 -18.91 10.46 32.68
C ILE A 474 -19.33 9.23 31.86
N GLU A 475 -20.47 9.25 31.17
CA GLU A 475 -20.86 8.14 30.30
C GLU A 475 -19.94 8.03 29.07
N GLU A 476 -19.51 9.16 28.49
CA GLU A 476 -18.52 9.15 27.40
C GLU A 476 -17.17 8.57 27.82
N TRP A 477 -16.65 8.92 29.01
CA TRP A 477 -15.44 8.28 29.53
C TRP A 477 -15.64 6.79 29.86
N ARG A 478 -16.84 6.35 30.25
CA ARG A 478 -17.13 4.91 30.42
C ARG A 478 -17.15 4.18 29.09
N SER A 479 -17.68 4.79 28.02
CA SER A 479 -17.60 4.26 26.66
C SER A 479 -16.14 4.13 26.23
N ALA A 480 -15.32 5.17 26.44
CA ALA A 480 -13.89 5.15 26.18
C ALA A 480 -13.16 3.99 26.91
N ILE A 481 -13.46 3.78 28.20
CA ILE A 481 -12.90 2.66 29.01
C ILE A 481 -13.39 1.29 28.53
N LYS A 482 -14.65 1.18 28.10
CA LYS A 482 -15.21 -0.06 27.57
C LYS A 482 -14.53 -0.48 26.26
N LEU A 483 -14.22 0.49 25.41
CA LEU A 483 -13.51 0.30 24.14
C LEU A 483 -12.02 0.04 24.34
N ASN A 484 -11.37 0.81 25.23
CA ASN A 484 -9.98 0.64 25.61
C ASN A 484 -9.81 0.62 27.14
N PRO A 485 -9.82 -0.56 27.78
CA PRO A 485 -9.66 -0.71 29.23
C PRO A 485 -8.35 -0.18 29.80
N ASP A 486 -7.33 0.03 28.96
CA ASP A 486 -6.00 0.54 29.34
C ASP A 486 -5.88 2.07 29.15
N LEU A 487 -6.95 2.76 28.73
CA LEU A 487 -6.95 4.22 28.54
C LEU A 487 -6.96 4.97 29.88
N ALA A 488 -5.80 5.06 30.52
CA ALA A 488 -5.60 5.69 31.83
C ALA A 488 -6.21 7.11 31.95
N GLN A 489 -6.18 7.90 30.86
CA GLN A 489 -6.71 9.25 30.84
C GLN A 489 -8.21 9.31 31.18
N ALA A 490 -9.01 8.37 30.69
CA ALA A 490 -10.45 8.33 30.94
C ALA A 490 -10.76 8.03 32.42
N TYR A 491 -9.99 7.13 33.06
CA TYR A 491 -10.11 6.88 34.50
C TYR A 491 -9.72 8.11 35.34
N ILE A 492 -8.64 8.80 34.96
CA ILE A 492 -8.21 10.05 35.62
C ILE A 492 -9.31 11.11 35.52
N ASN A 493 -9.93 11.24 34.35
CA ASN A 493 -10.99 12.21 34.10
C ASN A 493 -12.26 11.91 34.93
N ILE A 494 -12.74 10.66 34.94
CA ILE A 494 -13.85 10.22 35.81
C ILE A 494 -13.51 10.47 37.29
N GLY A 495 -12.29 10.13 37.72
CA GLY A 495 -11.84 10.31 39.10
C GLY A 495 -11.89 11.78 39.54
N LYS A 496 -11.40 12.70 38.69
CA LYS A 496 -11.52 14.15 38.90
C LYS A 496 -12.98 14.61 38.96
N ALA A 497 -13.82 14.15 38.03
CA ALA A 497 -15.24 14.53 37.95
C ALA A 497 -16.03 14.10 39.20
N LEU A 498 -15.86 12.85 39.63
CA LEU A 498 -16.50 12.33 40.85
C LEU A 498 -15.98 13.03 42.11
N HIS A 499 -14.70 13.40 42.15
CA HIS A 499 -14.15 14.18 43.26
C HIS A 499 -14.77 15.58 43.33
N ALA A 500 -14.84 16.31 42.21
CA ALA A 500 -15.48 17.63 42.14
C ALA A 500 -16.94 17.60 42.63
N ARG A 501 -17.70 16.57 42.20
CA ARG A 501 -19.09 16.36 42.62
C ARG A 501 -19.23 16.11 44.13
N GLY A 502 -18.20 15.61 44.79
CA GLY A 502 -18.15 15.40 46.24
C GLY A 502 -17.55 16.55 47.06
N SER A 503 -16.80 17.47 46.44
CA SER A 503 -15.98 18.48 47.15
C SER A 503 -16.51 19.92 47.09
N ALA A 504 -17.64 20.17 46.41
CA ALA A 504 -18.30 21.48 46.28
C ALA A 504 -17.39 22.63 45.76
N LYS A 505 -16.30 22.29 45.08
CA LYS A 505 -15.42 23.23 44.38
C LYS A 505 -15.32 22.82 42.90
N PRO A 506 -15.51 23.75 41.94
CA PRO A 506 -15.22 23.45 40.54
C PRO A 506 -13.72 23.19 40.36
N LEU A 507 -13.39 22.16 39.57
CA LEU A 507 -12.02 21.88 39.13
C LEU A 507 -11.77 22.52 37.77
N ASP A 508 -10.55 23.01 37.56
CA ASP A 508 -10.07 23.46 36.25
C ASP A 508 -9.65 22.24 35.41
N PHE A 509 -10.49 21.88 34.43
CA PHE A 509 -10.21 20.84 33.44
C PHE A 509 -9.51 21.39 32.17
N ASP A 510 -9.49 22.71 31.96
CA ASP A 510 -8.91 23.33 30.75
C ASP A 510 -7.38 23.16 30.72
N SER A 511 -6.75 23.03 31.90
CA SER A 511 -5.34 22.61 32.04
C SER A 511 -5.02 21.25 31.39
N VAL A 512 -6.00 20.34 31.25
CA VAL A 512 -5.82 19.03 30.58
C VAL A 512 -6.10 19.14 29.08
N ALA A 513 -7.00 20.05 28.68
CA ALA A 513 -7.31 20.36 27.29
C ALA A 513 -6.19 21.14 26.56
N ARG A 514 -5.26 21.74 27.32
CA ARG A 514 -4.10 22.50 26.82
C ARG A 514 -2.80 21.77 27.16
N PRO A 515 -2.30 20.85 26.30
CA PRO A 515 -1.12 20.02 26.61
C PRO A 515 0.24 20.76 26.68
N ASP A 516 0.25 22.10 26.73
CA ASP A 516 1.45 22.95 26.70
C ASP A 516 1.34 24.08 27.76
N SER A 517 1.26 23.76 29.06
CA SER A 517 1.34 24.72 30.18
C SER A 517 2.44 24.38 31.18
#